data_AF-A0A166GTT3-F1
#
_entry.id   AF-A0A166GTT3-F1
#
_cell.length_a   1.000
_cell.length_b   1.000
_cell.length_c   1.000
_cell.angle_alpha   90.00
_cell.angle_beta   90.00
_cell.angle_gamma   90.00
#
_symmetry.space_group_name_H-M   'P 1'
#
loop_
_entity.id
_entity.type
_entity.pdbx_description
1 polymer ?
#
loop_
_entity_poly.entity_id
_entity_poly.type
_entity_poly.pdbx_seq_one_letter_code
_entity_poly.pdbx_strand_id
1 'polypeptide(L)'
;MSTKKQMMRCSNPLCHTSGSEIKLQACARCKLTRYCSKECQRIHWNAHKPGCQMTVEHAEALENPLNPNHLVPLPDGITLKELDTRLEKWITWHNPTLMGATIHALTLPTDINRARTHILNVTVRPRPLSEHGGNVSKYFKIITAEPLEVATAMTYSEPWPGSLVWLQTMREEQEAGGRGTVAAIGVICKPLGVQIVPFGSLKRLSSLQVLPNWKEIMINDTTNGKKFTRFGY
;
A
#
# COMPACT_ATOMS: atom_id res chain seq x y z
N MET A 1 15.21 20.13 1.17
CA MET A 1 13.85 19.58 0.96
C MET A 1 13.98 18.08 0.72
N SER A 2 13.12 17.23 1.30
CA SER A 2 13.22 15.76 1.16
C SER A 2 13.08 15.33 -0.31
N THR A 3 14.02 14.51 -0.81
CA THR A 3 14.05 13.95 -2.18
C THR A 3 12.74 13.24 -2.58
N LYS A 4 12.05 12.61 -1.62
CA LYS A 4 10.71 12.01 -1.86
C LYS A 4 9.67 13.03 -2.33
N LYS A 5 9.73 14.28 -1.84
CA LYS A 5 8.74 15.32 -2.16
C LYS A 5 8.93 15.89 -3.58
N GLN A 6 10.16 15.81 -4.10
CA GLN A 6 10.54 16.24 -5.44
C GLN A 6 10.15 15.24 -6.54
N MET A 7 9.94 13.96 -6.18
CA MET A 7 9.60 12.89 -7.13
C MET A 7 8.09 12.62 -7.27
N MET A 8 7.24 13.25 -6.45
CA MET A 8 5.78 13.08 -6.55
C MET A 8 5.22 13.83 -7.76
N ARG A 9 4.30 13.22 -8.50
CA ARG A 9 3.59 13.86 -9.63
C ARG A 9 2.17 14.24 -9.26
N CYS A 10 1.55 15.10 -10.06
CA CYS A 10 0.11 15.31 -10.00
C CYS A 10 -0.64 13.97 -10.14
N SER A 11 -1.64 13.79 -9.28
CA SER A 11 -2.43 12.56 -9.22
C SER A 11 -3.43 12.45 -10.38
N ASN A 12 -3.77 13.57 -11.04
CA ASN A 12 -4.52 13.52 -12.29
C ASN A 12 -3.67 12.77 -13.35
N PRO A 13 -4.12 11.62 -13.88
CA PRO A 13 -3.35 10.81 -14.82
C PRO A 13 -3.00 11.56 -16.12
N LEU A 14 -3.81 12.55 -16.50
CA LEU A 14 -3.62 13.39 -17.68
C LEU A 14 -2.65 14.57 -17.47
N CYS A 15 -2.16 14.76 -16.24
CA CYS A 15 -1.26 15.86 -15.88
C CYS A 15 0.11 15.33 -15.44
N HIS A 16 1.18 15.73 -16.14
CA HIS A 16 2.54 15.26 -15.86
C HIS A 16 3.34 16.16 -14.91
N THR A 17 2.75 17.26 -14.43
CA THR A 17 3.42 18.22 -13.55
C THR A 17 3.99 17.53 -12.31
N SER A 18 5.28 17.75 -12.09
CA SER A 18 6.04 17.24 -10.96
C SER A 18 5.98 18.17 -9.75
N GLY A 19 6.14 17.59 -8.57
CA GLY A 19 6.38 18.29 -7.31
C GLY A 19 7.70 19.08 -7.29
N SER A 20 8.61 18.79 -8.22
CA SER A 20 9.81 19.59 -8.48
C SER A 20 9.51 20.90 -9.22
N GLU A 21 8.45 20.92 -10.03
CA GLU A 21 8.02 22.10 -10.79
C GLU A 21 7.11 23.01 -9.96
N ILE A 22 6.20 22.41 -9.17
CA ILE A 22 5.24 23.15 -8.34
C ILE A 22 4.97 22.45 -7.01
N LYS A 23 4.66 23.24 -5.98
CA LYS A 23 4.15 22.70 -4.72
C LYS A 23 2.75 22.10 -4.91
N LEU A 24 2.67 20.77 -4.96
CA LEU A 24 1.39 20.06 -5.04
C LEU A 24 0.53 20.27 -3.78
N GLN A 25 -0.76 20.52 -3.99
CA GLN A 25 -1.80 20.71 -3.00
C GLN A 25 -2.42 19.37 -2.61
N ALA A 26 -2.54 19.09 -1.31
CA ALA A 26 -3.19 17.87 -0.84
C ALA A 26 -4.71 18.01 -0.94
N CYS A 27 -5.41 16.91 -1.26
CA CYS A 27 -6.87 16.83 -1.20
C CYS A 27 -7.33 17.23 0.20
N ALA A 28 -8.25 18.19 0.31
CA ALA A 28 -8.68 18.74 1.59
C ALA A 28 -9.40 17.72 2.49
N ARG A 29 -9.96 16.64 1.91
CA ARG A 29 -10.67 15.58 2.64
C ARG A 29 -9.70 14.53 3.17
N CYS A 30 -9.17 13.67 2.29
CA CYS A 30 -8.30 12.57 2.71
C CYS A 30 -6.85 12.95 3.04
N LYS A 31 -6.37 14.13 2.62
CA LYS A 31 -4.97 14.60 2.77
C LYS A 31 -3.87 13.73 2.11
N LEU A 32 -4.22 12.58 1.52
CA LEU A 32 -3.28 11.65 0.89
C LEU A 32 -2.92 12.03 -0.56
N THR A 33 -3.93 12.23 -1.41
CA THR A 33 -3.75 12.51 -2.85
C THR A 33 -3.36 13.96 -3.09
N ARG A 34 -2.49 14.22 -4.08
CA ARG A 34 -1.92 15.56 -4.35
C ARG A 34 -2.09 16.02 -5.79
N TYR A 35 -2.41 17.29 -5.98
CA TYR A 35 -2.70 17.91 -7.28
C TYR A 35 -1.90 19.20 -7.49
N CYS A 36 -1.57 19.55 -8.73
CA CYS A 36 -0.93 20.84 -9.02
C CYS A 36 -1.94 22.01 -8.95
N SER A 37 -3.23 21.74 -9.14
CA SER A 37 -4.31 22.74 -9.13
C SER A 37 -5.66 22.12 -8.70
N LYS A 38 -6.59 22.99 -8.29
CA LYS A 38 -7.99 22.60 -8.04
C LYS A 38 -8.67 22.04 -9.29
N GLU A 39 -8.28 22.51 -10.48
CA GLU A 39 -8.82 22.02 -11.74
C GLU A 39 -8.41 20.56 -12.00
N CYS A 40 -7.14 20.21 -11.75
CA CYS A 40 -6.70 18.82 -11.82
C CYS A 40 -7.41 17.92 -10.80
N GLN A 41 -7.70 18.44 -9.60
CA GLN A 41 -8.51 17.71 -8.62
C GLN A 41 -9.94 17.49 -9.12
N ARG A 42 -10.58 18.50 -9.73
CA ARG A 42 -11.94 18.42 -10.27
C ARG A 42 -12.04 17.41 -11.40
N ILE A 43 -11.10 17.42 -12.33
CA ILE A 43 -11.00 16.45 -13.43
C ILE A 43 -10.86 15.02 -12.89
N HIS A 44 -10.02 14.80 -11.88
CA HIS A 44 -9.79 13.47 -11.29
C HIS A 44 -10.87 13.04 -10.29
N TRP A 45 -11.82 13.91 -9.93
CA TRP A 45 -12.67 13.71 -8.76
C TRP A 45 -13.50 12.42 -8.82
N ASN A 46 -14.10 12.09 -9.96
CA ASN A 46 -14.98 10.91 -10.08
C ASN A 46 -14.25 9.61 -9.75
N ALA A 47 -13.00 9.46 -10.20
CA ALA A 47 -12.18 8.30 -9.91
C ALA A 47 -11.51 8.37 -8.53
N HIS A 48 -11.17 9.57 -8.04
CA HIS A 48 -10.59 9.74 -6.71
C HIS A 48 -11.61 9.52 -5.57
N LYS A 49 -12.87 9.93 -5.77
CA LYS A 49 -13.91 10.00 -4.72
C LYS A 49 -14.09 8.70 -3.93
N PRO A 50 -14.15 7.49 -4.53
CA PRO A 50 -14.28 6.24 -3.77
C PRO A 50 -13.13 6.03 -2.77
N GLY A 51 -11.88 6.10 -3.22
CA GLY A 51 -10.72 5.96 -2.33
C GLY A 51 -10.58 7.10 -1.31
N CYS A 52 -11.03 8.31 -1.68
CA CYS A 52 -11.10 9.44 -0.77
C CYS A 52 -12.07 9.16 0.39
N GLN A 53 -13.26 8.64 0.07
CA GLN A 53 -14.29 8.31 1.05
C GLN A 53 -13.84 7.18 1.98
N MET A 54 -13.28 6.09 1.43
CA MET A 54 -12.75 4.98 2.22
C MET A 54 -11.68 5.43 3.23
N THR A 55 -10.79 6.34 2.82
CA THR A 55 -9.75 6.88 3.71
C THR A 55 -10.38 7.65 4.89
N VAL A 56 -11.41 8.44 4.61
CA VAL A 56 -12.11 9.24 5.63
C VAL A 56 -12.88 8.33 6.59
N GLU A 57 -13.64 7.38 6.06
CA GLU A 57 -14.41 6.41 6.85
C GLU A 57 -13.50 5.54 7.73
N HIS A 58 -12.34 5.13 7.22
CA HIS A 58 -11.34 4.41 8.01
C HIS A 58 -10.85 5.26 9.18
N ALA A 59 -10.46 6.52 8.93
CA ALA A 59 -10.02 7.42 9.99
C ALA A 59 -11.11 7.67 11.04
N GLU A 60 -12.36 7.88 10.61
CA GLU A 60 -13.52 8.04 11.50
C GLU A 60 -13.77 6.77 12.33
N ALA A 61 -13.66 5.59 11.73
CA ALA A 61 -13.83 4.32 12.43
C ALA A 61 -12.77 4.08 13.51
N LEU A 62 -11.53 4.55 13.31
CA LEU A 62 -10.46 4.47 14.31
C LEU A 62 -10.66 5.41 15.51
N GLU A 63 -11.43 6.48 15.33
CA GLU A 63 -11.73 7.48 16.35
C GLU A 63 -13.09 7.25 17.04
N ASN A 64 -13.94 6.38 16.46
CA ASN A 64 -15.25 6.09 17.01
C ASN A 64 -15.16 5.28 18.31
N PRO A 65 -15.56 5.83 19.48
CA PRO A 65 -15.47 5.13 20.76
C PRO A 65 -16.35 3.88 20.86
N LEU A 66 -17.36 3.75 19.99
CA LEU A 66 -18.24 2.58 19.93
C LEU A 66 -17.68 1.45 19.04
N ASN A 67 -16.51 1.63 18.43
CA ASN A 67 -15.89 0.60 17.62
C ASN A 67 -15.48 -0.60 18.52
N PRO A 68 -16.04 -1.81 18.32
CA PRO A 68 -15.75 -2.97 19.16
C PRO A 68 -14.28 -3.40 19.11
N ASN A 69 -13.54 -3.02 18.07
CA ASN A 69 -12.12 -3.30 17.95
C ASN A 69 -11.28 -2.59 19.03
N HIS A 70 -11.81 -1.57 19.71
CA HIS A 70 -11.16 -0.96 20.87
C HIS A 70 -11.11 -1.88 22.11
N LEU A 71 -11.94 -2.93 22.16
CA LEU A 71 -11.94 -3.91 23.27
C LEU A 71 -10.85 -4.98 23.11
N VAL A 72 -10.22 -5.08 21.94
CA VAL A 72 -9.17 -6.06 21.68
C VAL A 72 -7.87 -5.59 22.35
N PRO A 73 -7.28 -6.37 23.27
CA PRO A 73 -6.00 -6.01 23.88
C PRO A 73 -4.89 -5.95 22.83
N LEU A 74 -4.20 -4.82 22.75
CA LEU A 74 -3.08 -4.61 21.84
C LEU A 74 -1.74 -4.61 22.61
N PRO A 75 -0.63 -5.04 21.97
CA PRO A 75 0.69 -4.97 22.57
C PRO A 75 1.02 -3.55 23.06
N ASP A 76 1.69 -3.47 24.20
CA ASP A 76 2.10 -2.21 24.84
C ASP A 76 0.94 -1.26 25.20
N GLY A 77 -0.31 -1.75 25.23
CA GLY A 77 -1.48 -0.93 25.58
C GLY A 77 -1.79 0.17 24.57
N ILE A 78 -1.33 0.04 23.33
CA ILE A 78 -1.57 1.05 22.29
C ILE A 78 -3.03 1.11 21.87
N THR A 79 -3.45 2.27 21.38
CA THR A 79 -4.79 2.45 20.79
C THR A 79 -4.84 1.89 19.37
N LEU A 80 -6.06 1.70 18.85
CA LEU A 80 -6.28 1.27 17.46
C LEU A 80 -5.69 2.26 16.44
N LYS A 81 -5.80 3.57 16.73
CA LYS A 81 -5.20 4.65 15.92
C LYS A 81 -3.66 4.62 15.94
N GLU A 82 -3.05 4.31 17.08
CA GLU A 82 -1.59 4.16 17.17
C GLU A 82 -1.12 2.90 16.42
N LEU A 83 -1.87 1.80 16.49
CA LEU A 83 -1.60 0.59 15.71
C LEU A 83 -1.61 0.89 14.20
N ASP A 84 -2.62 1.62 13.73
CA ASP A 84 -2.72 2.06 12.34
C ASP A 84 -1.54 2.94 11.92
N THR A 85 -1.24 3.97 12.72
CA THR A 85 -0.08 4.85 12.49
C THR A 85 1.23 4.09 12.42
N ARG A 86 1.42 3.07 13.27
CA ARG A 86 2.60 2.20 13.23
C ARG A 86 2.62 1.37 11.95
N LEU A 87 1.47 0.83 11.53
CA LEU A 87 1.35 0.03 10.32
C LEU A 87 1.72 0.85 9.08
N GLU A 88 1.17 2.06 8.94
CA GLU A 88 1.50 2.98 7.85
C GLU A 88 3.00 3.29 7.79
N LYS A 89 3.62 3.58 8.95
CA LYS A 89 5.06 3.86 9.06
C LYS A 89 5.90 2.65 8.67
N TRP A 90 5.53 1.45 9.11
CA TRP A 90 6.23 0.21 8.78
C TRP A 90 6.10 -0.15 7.30
N ILE A 91 4.90 -0.04 6.72
CA ILE A 91 4.66 -0.19 5.28
C ILE A 91 5.50 0.81 4.49
N THR A 92 5.52 2.07 4.91
CA THR A 92 6.30 3.13 4.26
C THR A 92 7.81 2.86 4.31
N TRP A 93 8.30 2.32 5.43
CA TRP A 93 9.70 1.94 5.59
C TRP A 93 10.08 0.79 4.66
N HIS A 94 9.27 -0.27 4.63
CA HIS A 94 9.50 -1.49 3.86
C HIS A 94 8.94 -1.45 2.43
N ASN A 95 8.46 -0.29 1.96
CA ASN A 95 7.80 -0.16 0.66
C ASN A 95 8.60 -0.80 -0.50
N PRO A 96 9.94 -0.61 -0.64
CA PRO A 96 10.70 -1.27 -1.69
C PRO A 96 10.75 -2.81 -1.54
N THR A 97 10.89 -3.32 -0.30
CA THR A 97 10.86 -4.76 0.00
C THR A 97 9.51 -5.37 -0.40
N LEU A 98 8.42 -4.72 0.01
CA LEU A 98 7.06 -5.20 -0.25
C LEU A 98 6.71 -5.13 -1.74
N MET A 99 7.18 -4.08 -2.44
CA MET A 99 7.02 -3.96 -3.88
C MET A 99 7.73 -5.08 -4.63
N GLY A 100 9.01 -5.32 -4.35
CA GLY A 100 9.74 -6.38 -5.04
C GLY A 100 9.22 -7.78 -4.69
N ALA A 101 8.81 -8.02 -3.44
CA ALA A 101 8.14 -9.26 -3.06
C ALA A 101 6.84 -9.46 -3.86
N THR A 102 6.06 -8.40 -4.07
CA THR A 102 4.84 -8.43 -4.90
C THR A 102 5.17 -8.76 -6.35
N ILE A 103 6.20 -8.15 -6.94
CA ILE A 103 6.65 -8.43 -8.32
C ILE A 103 7.01 -9.92 -8.49
N HIS A 104 7.75 -10.49 -7.54
CA HIS A 104 8.17 -11.89 -7.60
C HIS A 104 7.03 -12.86 -7.29
N ALA A 105 6.25 -12.62 -6.24
CA ALA A 105 5.13 -13.48 -5.85
C ALA A 105 4.08 -13.61 -6.94
N LEU A 106 3.80 -12.51 -7.65
CA LEU A 106 2.85 -12.48 -8.76
C LEU A 106 3.49 -12.81 -10.11
N THR A 107 4.77 -13.18 -10.15
CA THR A 107 5.52 -13.51 -11.37
C THR A 107 5.35 -12.48 -12.50
N LEU A 108 5.29 -11.19 -12.15
CA LEU A 108 5.04 -10.09 -13.10
C LEU A 108 6.09 -9.96 -14.22
N PRO A 109 7.38 -10.31 -14.01
CA PRO A 109 8.34 -10.33 -15.10
C PRO A 109 7.96 -11.27 -16.25
N THR A 110 7.28 -12.37 -15.93
CA THR A 110 6.82 -13.38 -16.90
C THR A 110 5.45 -13.02 -17.48
N ASP A 111 4.50 -12.63 -16.62
CA ASP A 111 3.18 -12.19 -17.04
C ASP A 111 2.73 -10.96 -16.24
N ILE A 112 2.85 -9.79 -16.87
CA ILE A 112 2.47 -8.52 -16.25
C ILE A 112 0.96 -8.41 -16.02
N ASN A 113 0.13 -9.19 -16.73
CA ASN A 113 -1.32 -9.17 -16.54
C ASN A 113 -1.75 -9.80 -15.21
N ARG A 114 -0.87 -10.56 -14.54
CA ARG A 114 -1.12 -11.04 -13.17
C ARG A 114 -1.30 -9.92 -12.16
N ALA A 115 -0.85 -8.70 -12.46
CA ALA A 115 -1.20 -7.52 -11.67
C ALA A 115 -2.73 -7.30 -11.62
N ARG A 116 -3.48 -7.70 -12.65
CA ARG A 116 -4.95 -7.58 -12.70
C ARG A 116 -5.70 -8.68 -11.99
N THR A 117 -5.17 -9.89 -12.01
CA THR A 117 -5.87 -11.07 -11.52
C THR A 117 -5.45 -11.49 -10.12
N HIS A 118 -4.32 -11.00 -9.62
CA HIS A 118 -3.77 -11.37 -8.33
C HIS A 118 -3.24 -10.18 -7.54
N ILE A 119 -3.15 -10.35 -6.23
CA ILE A 119 -2.44 -9.49 -5.29
C ILE A 119 -1.56 -10.34 -4.36
N LEU A 120 -0.54 -9.76 -3.75
CA LEU A 120 0.16 -10.45 -2.66
C LEU A 120 -0.63 -10.24 -1.37
N ASN A 121 -1.14 -11.30 -0.76
CA ASN A 121 -1.86 -11.23 0.52
C ASN A 121 -0.91 -11.56 1.68
N VAL A 122 -0.76 -10.63 2.62
CA VAL A 122 0.16 -10.76 3.76
C VAL A 122 -0.58 -10.52 5.07
N THR A 123 -0.45 -11.44 6.01
CA THR A 123 -0.91 -11.21 7.39
C THR A 123 0.27 -10.81 8.26
N VAL A 124 0.11 -9.74 9.04
CA VAL A 124 1.10 -9.25 9.99
C VAL A 124 0.54 -9.21 11.42
N ARG A 125 1.41 -9.39 12.40
CA ARG A 125 1.12 -9.10 13.81
C ARG A 125 1.98 -7.94 14.33
N PRO A 126 1.45 -7.08 15.21
CA PRO A 126 2.28 -6.15 15.96
C PRO A 126 3.26 -6.91 16.86
N ARG A 127 4.46 -6.36 17.02
CA ARG A 127 5.48 -6.82 17.97
C ARG A 127 5.43 -5.93 19.21
N PRO A 128 5.65 -6.46 20.43
CA PRO A 128 5.74 -5.66 21.64
C PRO A 128 7.04 -4.87 21.70
N LEU A 129 7.12 -3.88 22.60
CA LEU A 129 8.28 -3.00 22.78
C LEU A 129 9.59 -3.77 23.01
N SER A 130 9.52 -4.87 23.76
CA SER A 130 10.66 -5.76 24.02
C SER A 130 11.27 -6.38 22.75
N GLU A 131 10.47 -6.54 21.69
CA GLU A 131 10.88 -7.14 20.43
C GLU A 131 11.38 -6.09 19.40
N HIS A 132 10.77 -4.90 19.38
CA HIS A 132 11.08 -3.88 18.36
C HIS A 132 11.95 -2.72 18.86
N GLY A 133 12.07 -2.51 20.18
CA GLY A 133 12.95 -1.50 20.79
C GLY A 133 12.69 -0.07 20.28
N GLY A 134 11.44 0.28 20.00
CA GLY A 134 11.07 1.58 19.40
C GLY A 134 11.36 1.73 17.89
N ASN A 135 11.98 0.75 17.23
CA ASN A 135 12.37 0.86 15.82
C ASN A 135 11.20 0.60 14.87
N VAL A 136 10.85 1.61 14.06
CA VAL A 136 9.78 1.57 13.04
C VAL A 136 9.90 0.37 12.12
N SER A 137 11.12 0.00 11.70
CA SER A 137 11.36 -1.10 10.79
C SER A 137 11.02 -2.48 11.37
N LYS A 138 10.82 -2.56 12.69
CA LYS A 138 10.56 -3.79 13.44
C LYS A 138 9.19 -3.82 14.12
N TYR A 139 8.28 -2.87 13.85
CA TYR A 139 6.96 -2.84 14.51
C TYR A 139 6.10 -4.08 14.25
N PHE A 140 6.24 -4.72 13.09
CA PHE A 140 5.42 -5.86 12.71
C PHE A 140 6.26 -7.08 12.32
N LYS A 141 5.68 -8.26 12.53
CA LYS A 141 6.18 -9.54 12.04
C LYS A 141 5.20 -10.09 11.00
N ILE A 142 5.73 -10.53 9.86
CA ILE A 142 4.95 -11.28 8.86
C ILE A 142 4.63 -12.68 9.39
N ILE A 143 3.36 -13.08 9.28
CA ILE A 143 2.85 -14.40 9.69
C ILE A 143 2.63 -15.28 8.47
N THR A 144 1.96 -14.76 7.44
CA THR A 144 1.72 -15.45 6.16
C THR A 144 1.92 -14.48 5.00
N ALA A 145 2.29 -15.01 3.84
CA ALA A 145 2.46 -14.25 2.61
C ALA A 145 2.21 -15.15 1.40
N GLU A 146 1.09 -14.98 0.71
CA GLU A 146 0.71 -15.81 -0.45
C GLU A 146 0.08 -14.98 -1.56
N PRO A 147 0.27 -15.32 -2.84
CA PRO A 147 -0.55 -14.79 -3.91
C PRO A 147 -2.03 -15.11 -3.65
N LEU A 148 -2.90 -14.13 -3.87
CA LEU A 148 -4.35 -14.25 -3.74
C LEU A 148 -5.01 -13.76 -5.01
N GLU A 149 -5.90 -14.56 -5.57
CA GLU A 149 -6.72 -14.16 -6.72
C GLU A 149 -7.69 -13.05 -6.33
N VAL A 150 -7.78 -12.03 -7.18
CA VAL A 150 -8.70 -10.90 -7.00
C VAL A 150 -10.14 -11.41 -6.99
N ALA A 151 -10.50 -12.37 -7.85
CA ALA A 151 -11.84 -12.94 -7.90
C ALA A 151 -12.25 -13.59 -6.56
N THR A 152 -11.32 -14.30 -5.91
CA THR A 152 -11.54 -14.87 -4.57
C THR A 152 -11.64 -13.77 -3.52
N ALA A 153 -10.75 -12.77 -3.54
CA ALA A 153 -10.78 -11.66 -2.59
C ALA A 153 -12.06 -10.80 -2.69
N MET A 154 -12.69 -10.74 -3.87
CA MET A 154 -13.98 -10.06 -4.07
C MET A 154 -15.15 -10.73 -3.33
N THR A 155 -15.01 -11.98 -2.86
CA THR A 155 -16.05 -12.67 -2.08
C THR A 155 -15.88 -12.46 -0.57
N TYR A 156 -14.83 -11.75 -0.14
CA TYR A 156 -14.59 -11.48 1.28
C TYR A 156 -15.44 -10.32 1.79
N SER A 157 -15.53 -10.18 3.11
CA SER A 157 -16.20 -9.04 3.73
C SER A 157 -15.48 -7.72 3.42
N GLU A 158 -16.19 -6.62 3.59
CA GLU A 158 -15.58 -5.29 3.56
C GLU A 158 -14.36 -5.20 4.52
N PRO A 159 -13.30 -4.45 4.16
CA PRO A 159 -13.23 -3.51 3.02
C PRO A 159 -12.73 -4.12 1.70
N TRP A 160 -12.66 -5.46 1.57
CA TRP A 160 -12.02 -6.11 0.42
C TRP A 160 -12.60 -5.71 -0.94
N PRO A 161 -13.91 -5.90 -1.22
CA PRO A 161 -14.45 -5.62 -2.55
C PRO A 161 -14.29 -4.14 -2.94
N GLY A 162 -14.62 -3.22 -2.03
CA GLY A 162 -14.46 -1.78 -2.26
C GLY A 162 -13.00 -1.39 -2.55
N SER A 163 -12.04 -1.95 -1.82
CA SER A 163 -10.61 -1.67 -2.03
C SER A 163 -10.10 -2.20 -3.37
N LEU A 164 -10.61 -3.34 -3.83
CA LEU A 164 -10.21 -3.93 -5.11
C LEU A 164 -10.79 -3.18 -6.30
N VAL A 165 -12.04 -2.70 -6.20
CA VAL A 165 -12.64 -1.80 -7.22
C VAL A 165 -11.85 -0.49 -7.32
N TRP A 166 -11.46 0.10 -6.18
CA TRP A 166 -10.59 1.27 -6.15
C TRP A 166 -9.23 1.01 -6.80
N LEU A 167 -8.59 -0.12 -6.49
CA LEU A 167 -7.32 -0.53 -7.10
C LEU A 167 -7.44 -0.72 -8.62
N GLN A 168 -8.52 -1.34 -9.08
CA GLN A 168 -8.79 -1.50 -10.51
C GLN A 168 -8.89 -0.15 -11.22
N THR A 169 -9.69 0.77 -10.66
CA THR A 169 -9.84 2.14 -11.20
C THR A 169 -8.48 2.83 -11.31
N MET A 170 -7.68 2.80 -10.23
CA MET A 170 -6.34 3.40 -10.22
C MET A 170 -5.44 2.80 -11.30
N ARG A 171 -5.47 1.49 -11.48
CA ARG A 171 -4.66 0.79 -12.48
C ARG A 171 -5.01 1.24 -13.89
N GLU A 172 -6.30 1.23 -14.23
CA GLU A 172 -6.81 1.64 -15.54
C GLU A 172 -6.41 3.09 -15.85
N GLU A 173 -6.48 4.00 -14.87
CA GLU A 173 -6.02 5.39 -15.01
C GLU A 173 -4.51 5.52 -15.29
N GLN A 174 -3.67 4.76 -14.56
CA GLN A 174 -2.23 4.80 -14.77
C GLN A 174 -1.84 4.22 -16.14
N GLU A 175 -2.54 3.16 -16.57
CA GLU A 175 -2.32 2.51 -17.86
C GLU A 175 -2.76 3.42 -19.02
N ALA A 176 -3.95 4.02 -18.94
CA ALA A 176 -4.44 5.00 -19.91
C ALA A 176 -3.52 6.23 -20.01
N GLY A 177 -2.94 6.66 -18.89
CA GLY A 177 -1.95 7.73 -18.84
C GLY A 177 -0.52 7.34 -19.26
N GLY A 178 -0.29 6.10 -19.71
CA GLY A 178 1.03 5.61 -20.14
C GLY A 178 2.07 5.49 -19.01
N ARG A 179 1.62 5.47 -17.75
CA ARG A 179 2.51 5.47 -16.56
C ARG A 179 2.97 4.07 -16.16
N GLY A 180 2.37 3.02 -16.72
CA GLY A 180 2.62 1.61 -16.37
C GLY A 180 1.48 1.05 -15.52
N THR A 181 1.52 -0.26 -15.26
CA THR A 181 0.47 -0.91 -14.45
C THR A 181 0.69 -0.69 -12.95
N VAL A 182 -0.28 -1.15 -12.16
CA VAL A 182 -0.29 -1.08 -10.70
C VAL A 182 -0.52 -2.49 -10.15
N ALA A 183 0.48 -3.08 -9.49
CA ALA A 183 0.27 -4.27 -8.67
C ALA A 183 -0.06 -3.86 -7.23
N ALA A 184 -0.50 -4.79 -6.38
CA ALA A 184 -0.76 -4.45 -4.99
C ALA A 184 -0.44 -5.60 -4.03
N ILE A 185 -0.22 -5.19 -2.79
CA ILE A 185 -0.16 -6.07 -1.62
C ILE A 185 -1.34 -5.72 -0.70
N GLY A 186 -2.08 -6.73 -0.24
CA GLY A 186 -3.04 -6.60 0.84
C GLY A 186 -2.38 -6.95 2.16
N VAL A 187 -2.22 -5.95 3.04
CA VAL A 187 -1.61 -6.13 4.37
C VAL A 187 -2.73 -6.24 5.40
N ILE A 188 -2.93 -7.44 5.93
CA ILE A 188 -3.92 -7.74 6.96
C ILE A 188 -3.27 -7.57 8.34
N CYS A 189 -3.83 -6.69 9.17
CA CYS A 189 -3.47 -6.56 10.58
C CYS A 189 -4.73 -6.57 11.44
N LYS A 190 -4.90 -7.56 12.31
CA LYS A 190 -6.04 -7.57 13.24
C LYS A 190 -5.76 -6.62 14.42
N PRO A 191 -6.77 -5.85 14.89
CA PRO A 191 -8.16 -5.83 14.43
C PRO A 191 -8.46 -4.75 13.36
N LEU A 192 -7.45 -4.08 12.78
CA LEU A 192 -7.64 -3.03 11.75
C LEU A 192 -8.34 -3.53 10.48
N GLY A 193 -8.04 -4.76 10.03
CA GLY A 193 -8.50 -5.29 8.75
C GLY A 193 -7.39 -5.29 7.70
N VAL A 194 -7.77 -5.17 6.42
CA VAL A 194 -6.82 -5.15 5.29
C VAL A 194 -6.54 -3.73 4.82
N GLN A 195 -5.27 -3.43 4.55
CA GLN A 195 -4.84 -2.24 3.81
C GLN A 195 -4.28 -2.65 2.45
N ILE A 196 -4.91 -2.19 1.36
CA ILE A 196 -4.41 -2.38 0.00
C ILE A 196 -3.35 -1.31 -0.30
N VAL A 197 -2.12 -1.75 -0.52
CA VAL A 197 -0.98 -0.87 -0.85
C VAL A 197 -0.65 -1.03 -2.33
N PRO A 198 -0.92 -0.02 -3.18
CA PRO A 198 -0.62 -0.07 -4.60
C PRO A 198 0.86 0.23 -4.88
N PHE A 199 1.43 -0.50 -5.83
CA PHE A 199 2.75 -0.30 -6.41
C PHE A 199 2.61 0.00 -7.90
N GLY A 200 2.69 1.27 -8.26
CA GLY A 200 2.55 1.74 -9.63
C GLY A 200 3.88 1.89 -10.38
N SER A 201 3.80 2.49 -11.57
CA SER A 201 4.94 2.67 -12.49
C SER A 201 5.60 1.37 -12.95
N LEU A 202 4.88 0.26 -12.87
CA LEU A 202 5.39 -1.05 -13.27
C LEU A 202 5.31 -1.19 -14.78
N LYS A 203 6.48 -1.21 -15.42
CA LYS A 203 6.65 -1.42 -16.87
C LYS A 203 7.99 -2.08 -17.13
N ARG A 204 8.10 -2.81 -18.24
CA ARG A 204 9.36 -3.44 -18.70
C ARG A 204 10.04 -4.30 -17.63
N LEU A 205 9.25 -5.14 -16.95
CA LEU A 205 9.77 -6.03 -15.89
C LEU A 205 10.45 -7.29 -16.44
N SER A 206 10.34 -7.57 -17.75
CA SER A 206 10.79 -8.82 -18.38
C SER A 206 12.29 -9.09 -18.29
N SER A 207 13.11 -8.07 -17.97
CA SER A 207 14.55 -8.25 -17.72
C SER A 207 14.85 -8.81 -16.32
N LEU A 208 13.86 -8.89 -15.45
CA LEU A 208 14.02 -9.43 -14.10
C LEU A 208 13.73 -10.93 -14.10
N GLN A 209 14.57 -11.69 -13.41
CA GLN A 209 14.29 -13.09 -13.13
C GLN A 209 13.46 -13.21 -11.84
N VAL A 210 12.43 -14.06 -11.86
CA VAL A 210 11.65 -14.34 -10.65
C VAL A 210 12.52 -15.13 -9.66
N LEU A 211 12.68 -14.59 -8.45
CA LEU A 211 13.38 -15.28 -7.38
C LEU A 211 12.43 -16.24 -6.67
N PRO A 212 12.71 -17.56 -6.60
CA PRO A 212 11.83 -18.51 -5.92
C PRO A 212 11.78 -18.28 -4.41
N ASN A 213 12.86 -17.75 -3.81
CA ASN A 213 13.00 -17.49 -2.39
C ASN A 213 12.59 -16.06 -1.97
N TRP A 214 11.76 -15.38 -2.78
CA TRP A 214 11.30 -14.01 -2.50
C TRP A 214 10.65 -13.89 -1.11
N LYS A 215 9.96 -14.95 -0.67
CA LYS A 215 9.21 -15.00 0.59
C LYS A 215 10.15 -15.01 1.78
N GLU A 216 11.18 -15.86 1.77
CA GLU A 216 12.19 -15.89 2.84
C GLU A 216 12.95 -14.56 2.92
N ILE A 217 13.31 -13.99 1.77
CA ILE A 217 13.99 -12.68 1.71
C ILE A 217 13.12 -11.59 2.36
N MET A 218 11.85 -11.48 1.95
CA MET A 218 10.93 -10.48 2.50
C MET A 218 10.75 -10.66 4.01
N ILE A 219 10.54 -11.89 4.49
CA ILE A 219 10.35 -12.18 5.92
C ILE A 219 11.62 -11.82 6.70
N ASN A 220 12.81 -12.19 6.19
CA ASN A 220 14.09 -11.90 6.83
C ASN A 220 14.36 -10.40 6.92
N ASP A 221 14.15 -9.66 5.84
CA ASP A 221 14.42 -8.23 5.78
C ASP A 221 13.47 -7.44 6.68
N THR A 222 12.18 -7.78 6.65
CA THR A 222 11.18 -7.14 7.51
C THR A 222 11.37 -7.47 8.99
N THR A 223 11.72 -8.72 9.33
CA THR A 223 11.97 -9.13 10.72
C THR A 223 13.19 -8.43 11.32
N ASN A 224 14.25 -8.27 10.53
CA ASN A 224 15.51 -7.68 10.98
C ASN A 224 15.58 -6.17 10.79
N GLY A 225 14.55 -5.56 10.18
CA GLY A 225 14.53 -4.13 9.89
C GLY A 225 15.58 -3.71 8.85
N LYS A 226 15.97 -4.62 7.96
CA LYS A 226 16.96 -4.34 6.92
C LYS A 226 16.35 -3.41 5.88
N LYS A 227 17.10 -2.39 5.50
CA LYS A 227 16.73 -1.53 4.38
C LYS A 227 16.94 -2.33 3.10
N PHE A 228 15.90 -2.47 2.30
CA PHE A 228 15.99 -3.14 1.02
C PHE A 228 17.02 -2.45 0.12
N THR A 229 17.98 -3.23 -0.38
CA THR A 229 19.01 -2.76 -1.31
C THR A 229 18.72 -3.24 -2.73
N ARG A 230 18.30 -4.50 -2.90
CA ARG A 230 17.90 -5.15 -4.16
C ARG A 230 17.48 -6.61 -3.92
N PHE A 231 16.60 -7.13 -4.78
CA PHE A 231 16.25 -8.56 -4.84
C PHE A 231 17.26 -9.23 -5.76
N GLY A 232 18.37 -9.72 -5.19
CA GLY A 232 19.46 -10.34 -5.97
C GLY A 232 20.21 -9.35 -6.87
N TYR A 233 21.49 -9.66 -7.10
CA TYR A 233 22.57 -8.83 -7.66
C TYR A 233 22.99 -7.70 -6.77
#